data_AF-A0A7W2KBU1-F1
#
_entry.id   AF-A0A7W2KBU1-F1
#
_cell.length_a   1.000
_cell.length_b   1.000
_cell.length_c   1.000
_cell.angle_alpha   90.00
_cell.angle_beta   90.00
_cell.angle_gamma   90.00
#
_symmetry.space_group_name_H-M   'P 1'
#
loop_
_entity.id
_entity.type
_entity.pdbx_description
1 polymer ?
#
loop_
_entity_poly.entity_id
_entity_poly.type
_entity_poly.pdbx_seq_one_letter_code
_entity_poly.pdbx_strand_id
1 'polypeptide(L)'
;MKKKGRKPIEVERIKGKSNRQRIWEEICKTPDAFTGYKISRKSGVHDTTVRSYIQGLLKAGYVKIVDWPDAFSDQTLCLAKYTGIEAPTVTKSGSEHVVGLRNEAMWRSLRIMGRATARGLAESCSINFQVSLWTARTYLRHLAKAGYVELISTGNGDRSAYYQLLPLKYTGPRPPAIKRGGVVYDANLGKVVYPVD
;
A
#
# COMPACT_ATOMS: atom_id res chain seq x y z
N MET A 1 17.93 21.58 10.75
CA MET A 1 17.96 20.10 10.69
C MET A 1 16.96 19.58 9.65
N LYS A 2 17.39 18.95 8.56
CA LYS A 2 16.49 18.40 7.52
C LYS A 2 15.67 17.24 8.12
N LYS A 3 14.33 17.34 8.10
CA LYS A 3 13.43 16.23 8.47
C LYS A 3 13.73 15.03 7.56
N LYS A 4 14.38 13.99 8.08
CA LYS A 4 14.61 12.72 7.36
C LYS A 4 13.23 12.16 6.98
N GLY A 5 12.96 12.07 5.68
CA GLY A 5 11.73 11.49 5.15
C GLY A 5 11.56 10.04 5.58
N ARG A 6 10.31 9.55 5.53
CA ARG A 6 9.94 8.17 5.87
C ARG A 6 10.89 7.19 5.18
N LYS A 7 11.54 6.31 5.94
CA LYS A 7 12.33 5.20 5.37
C LYS A 7 11.39 4.32 4.51
N PRO A 8 11.85 3.84 3.34
CA PRO A 8 11.07 2.91 2.53
C PRO A 8 10.66 1.69 3.34
N ILE A 9 9.45 1.18 3.09
CA ILE A 9 8.83 0.03 3.80
C ILE A 9 9.76 -1.20 3.87
N GLU A 10 10.67 -1.33 2.90
CA GLU A 10 11.67 -2.42 2.81
C GLU A 10 12.68 -2.46 3.95
N VAL A 11 13.03 -1.34 4.57
CA VAL A 11 14.11 -1.28 5.58
C VAL A 11 13.64 -1.78 6.96
N GLU A 12 12.34 -1.99 7.16
CA GLU A 12 11.74 -2.33 8.46
C GLU A 12 11.28 -3.80 8.59
N ARG A 13 11.78 -4.70 7.74
CA ARG A 13 11.41 -6.13 7.77
C ARG A 13 12.27 -6.90 8.77
N ILE A 14 11.82 -6.99 10.02
CA ILE A 14 12.29 -8.03 10.96
C ILE A 14 11.35 -9.25 10.81
N LYS A 15 11.89 -10.42 10.46
CA LYS A 15 11.14 -11.67 10.19
C LYS A 15 10.09 -11.58 9.05
N GLY A 16 10.32 -10.75 8.04
CA GLY A 16 9.44 -10.64 6.85
C GLY A 16 8.13 -9.86 7.03
N LYS A 17 7.78 -9.46 8.26
CA LYS A 17 6.58 -8.66 8.57
C LYS A 17 6.91 -7.17 8.69
N SER A 18 5.99 -6.31 8.24
CA SER A 18 6.14 -4.86 8.41
C SER A 18 5.82 -4.45 9.87
N ASN A 19 6.30 -3.28 10.30
CA ASN A 19 5.94 -2.71 11.61
C ASN A 19 4.43 -2.58 11.80
N ARG A 20 3.69 -2.19 10.75
CA ARG A 20 2.22 -2.10 10.78
C ARG A 20 1.57 -3.48 11.00
N GLN A 21 2.09 -4.50 10.33
CA GLN A 21 1.62 -5.87 10.48
C GLN A 21 1.81 -6.39 11.91
N ARG A 22 3.00 -6.17 12.48
CA ARG A 22 3.30 -6.54 13.86
C ARG A 22 2.37 -5.83 14.86
N ILE A 23 2.11 -4.55 14.65
CA ILE A 23 1.18 -3.79 15.50
C ILE A 23 -0.25 -4.33 15.38
N TRP A 24 -0.72 -4.56 14.15
CA TRP A 24 -2.07 -5.04 13.88
C TRP A 24 -2.33 -6.41 14.50
N GLU A 25 -1.39 -7.35 14.36
CA GLU A 25 -1.49 -8.68 14.97
C GLU A 25 -1.65 -8.61 16.49
N GLU A 26 -0.92 -7.71 17.17
CA GLU A 26 -1.07 -7.53 18.62
C GLU A 26 -2.40 -6.88 19.00
N ILE A 27 -2.90 -5.94 18.19
CA ILE A 27 -4.25 -5.37 18.39
C ILE A 27 -5.32 -6.46 18.27
N CYS A 28 -5.23 -7.33 17.26
CA CYS A 28 -6.19 -8.42 17.06
C CYS A 28 -6.15 -9.49 18.16
N LYS A 29 -5.03 -9.65 18.86
CA LYS A 29 -4.93 -10.55 20.04
C LYS A 29 -5.59 -9.99 21.29
N THR A 30 -5.73 -8.66 21.39
CA THR A 30 -6.37 -7.99 22.53
C THR A 30 -7.39 -6.96 22.02
N PRO A 31 -8.46 -7.38 21.34
CA PRO A 31 -9.36 -6.47 20.64
C PRO A 31 -10.21 -5.62 21.59
N ASP A 32 -10.50 -6.11 22.80
CA ASP A 32 -11.46 -5.46 23.71
C ASP A 32 -10.86 -4.28 24.49
N ALA A 33 -9.57 -4.35 24.83
CA ALA A 33 -8.88 -3.29 25.56
C ALA A 33 -7.36 -3.37 25.41
N PHE A 34 -6.73 -2.30 24.92
CA PHE A 34 -5.28 -2.18 24.83
C PHE A 34 -4.81 -0.72 24.93
N THR A 35 -3.54 -0.52 25.29
CA THR A 35 -2.87 0.79 25.27
C THR A 35 -1.75 0.80 24.23
N GLY A 36 -1.37 2.00 23.75
CA GLY A 36 -0.26 2.15 22.82
C GLY A 36 1.05 1.60 23.38
N TYR A 37 1.31 1.79 24.68
CA TYR A 37 2.46 1.26 25.39
C TYR A 37 2.50 -0.28 25.38
N LYS A 38 1.39 -0.96 25.72
CA LYS A 38 1.32 -2.43 25.70
C LYS A 38 1.59 -2.98 24.30
N ILE A 39 0.99 -2.36 23.27
CA ILE A 39 1.19 -2.75 21.88
C ILE A 39 2.64 -2.57 21.45
N SER A 40 3.31 -1.48 21.83
CA SER A 40 4.73 -1.27 21.56
C SER A 40 5.59 -2.42 22.09
N ARG A 41 5.43 -2.78 23.36
CA ARG A 41 6.23 -3.83 24.00
C ARG A 41 5.98 -5.20 23.39
N LYS A 42 4.72 -5.57 23.14
CA LYS A 42 4.39 -6.87 22.54
C LYS A 42 4.81 -6.96 21.06
N SER A 43 4.57 -5.89 20.30
CA SER A 43 4.90 -5.87 18.87
C SER A 43 6.40 -5.71 18.64
N GLY A 44 7.16 -5.19 19.62
CA GLY A 44 8.57 -4.85 19.50
C GLY A 44 8.82 -3.69 18.52
N VAL A 45 7.88 -2.76 18.43
CA VAL A 45 7.92 -1.58 17.55
C VAL A 45 7.97 -0.32 18.42
N HIS A 46 8.84 0.63 18.07
CA HIS A 46 9.06 1.84 18.86
C HIS A 46 7.78 2.66 19.11
N ASP A 47 7.63 3.21 20.31
CA ASP A 47 6.43 3.89 20.81
C ASP A 47 5.91 4.99 19.85
N THR A 48 6.81 5.79 19.27
CA THR A 48 6.43 6.85 18.33
C THR A 48 5.85 6.33 17.00
N THR A 49 6.30 5.16 16.55
CA THR A 49 5.80 4.49 15.35
C THR A 49 4.44 3.87 15.63
N VAL A 50 4.27 3.23 16.79
CA VAL A 50 2.99 2.69 17.26
C VAL A 50 1.95 3.81 17.39
N ARG A 51 2.28 4.90 18.10
CA ARG A 51 1.41 6.06 18.27
C ARG A 51 0.98 6.65 16.92
N SER A 52 1.93 6.84 16.01
CA SER A 52 1.64 7.36 14.66
C SER A 52 0.67 6.47 13.87
N TYR A 53 0.77 5.15 14.02
CA TYR A 53 -0.09 4.20 13.33
C TYR A 53 -1.48 4.11 13.98
N ILE A 54 -1.55 4.03 15.32
CA ILE A 54 -2.80 4.07 16.09
C ILE A 54 -3.60 5.34 15.78
N GLN A 55 -2.95 6.50 15.68
CA GLN A 55 -3.61 7.75 15.25
C GLN A 55 -4.22 7.65 13.85
N GLY A 56 -3.55 6.96 12.92
CA GLY A 56 -4.10 6.67 11.60
C GLY A 56 -5.32 5.76 11.68
N LEU A 57 -5.25 4.70 12.50
CA LEU A 57 -6.34 3.75 12.69
C LEU A 57 -7.56 4.40 13.36
N LEU A 58 -7.36 5.28 14.35
CA LEU A 58 -8.41 6.05 15.01
C LEU A 58 -9.17 6.91 14.01
N LYS A 59 -8.46 7.73 13.25
CA LYS A 59 -9.07 8.62 12.25
C LYS A 59 -9.76 7.86 11.12
N ALA A 60 -9.30 6.65 10.83
CA ALA A 60 -9.88 5.77 9.84
C ALA A 60 -11.01 4.87 10.39
N GLY A 61 -11.33 4.97 11.69
CA GLY A 61 -12.42 4.22 12.33
C GLY A 61 -12.13 2.74 12.61
N TYR A 62 -10.87 2.30 12.53
CA TYR A 62 -10.49 0.91 12.81
C TYR A 62 -10.41 0.59 14.30
N VAL A 63 -10.04 1.58 15.11
CA VAL A 63 -9.98 1.48 16.58
C VAL A 63 -10.72 2.68 17.17
N LYS A 64 -11.19 2.56 18.41
CA LYS A 64 -11.84 3.64 19.15
C LYS A 64 -11.25 3.77 20.55
N ILE A 65 -11.29 4.97 21.10
CA ILE A 65 -10.93 5.23 22.50
C ILE A 65 -12.13 4.79 23.34
N VAL A 66 -11.89 3.95 24.34
CA VAL A 66 -12.92 3.48 25.29
C VAL A 66 -12.76 4.13 26.66
N ASP A 67 -11.55 4.56 27.00
CA ASP A 67 -11.29 5.26 28.25
C ASP A 67 -10.08 6.20 28.10
N TRP A 68 -10.18 7.35 28.76
CA TRP A 68 -9.14 8.36 28.82
C TRP A 68 -9.08 8.92 30.26
N PRO A 69 -8.37 8.21 31.16
CA PRO A 69 -8.40 8.52 32.59
C PRO A 69 -7.90 9.93 32.92
N ASP A 70 -6.83 10.39 32.25
CA ASP A 70 -6.27 11.74 32.38
C ASP A 70 -5.32 12.07 31.20
N ALA A 71 -4.87 13.33 31.11
CA ALA A 71 -4.03 13.83 30.01
C ALA A 71 -2.59 13.25 29.97
N PHE A 72 -2.12 12.63 31.05
CA PHE A 72 -0.78 12.06 31.20
C PHE A 72 -0.77 10.53 31.06
N SER A 73 -1.94 9.90 31.17
CA SER A 73 -2.16 8.47 31.03
C SER A 73 -2.35 8.03 29.58
N ASP A 74 -1.92 6.80 29.31
CA ASP A 74 -2.07 6.18 27.99
C ASP A 74 -3.55 5.84 27.75
N GLN A 75 -4.14 6.36 26.67
CA GLN A 75 -5.53 6.08 26.30
C GLN A 75 -5.79 4.56 26.15
N THR A 76 -6.92 4.10 26.69
CA THR A 76 -7.39 2.73 26.47
C THR A 76 -8.21 2.69 25.19
N LEU A 77 -7.86 1.76 24.31
CA LEU A 77 -8.42 1.60 22.97
C LEU A 77 -9.04 0.22 22.82
N CYS A 78 -10.01 0.09 21.94
CA CYS A 78 -10.48 -1.21 21.45
C CYS A 78 -10.61 -1.22 19.93
N LEU A 79 -10.65 -2.42 19.37
CA LEU A 79 -10.85 -2.65 17.95
C LEU A 79 -12.31 -2.38 17.59
N ALA A 80 -12.55 -1.40 16.72
CA ALA A 80 -13.89 -1.01 16.29
C ALA A 80 -14.31 -1.70 14.98
N LYS A 81 -13.35 -1.92 14.07
CA LYS A 81 -13.58 -2.56 12.77
C LYS A 81 -12.45 -3.53 12.44
N TYR A 82 -12.78 -4.81 12.34
CA TYR A 82 -11.87 -5.84 11.85
C TYR A 82 -11.91 -5.91 10.31
N THR A 83 -10.75 -6.00 9.67
CA THR A 83 -10.62 -6.07 8.20
C THR A 83 -9.81 -7.27 7.72
N GLY A 84 -9.59 -8.24 8.61
CA GLY A 84 -8.83 -9.44 8.31
C GLY A 84 -7.41 -9.41 8.86
N ILE A 85 -6.61 -10.37 8.37
CA ILE A 85 -5.27 -10.68 8.88
C ILE A 85 -4.25 -9.59 8.49
N GLU A 86 -4.42 -8.97 7.33
CA GLU A 86 -3.50 -7.95 6.82
C GLU A 86 -3.78 -6.59 7.46
N ALA A 87 -2.70 -5.91 7.88
CA ALA A 87 -2.81 -4.62 8.56
C ALA A 87 -3.40 -3.52 7.68
N PRO A 88 -4.38 -2.74 8.18
CA PRO A 88 -4.95 -1.61 7.46
C PRO A 88 -3.87 -0.62 7.03
N THR A 89 -3.82 -0.32 5.74
CA THR A 89 -2.87 0.64 5.22
C THR A 89 -3.48 2.04 5.35
N VAL A 90 -3.29 2.69 6.50
CA VAL A 90 -3.82 4.04 6.77
C VAL A 90 -2.72 5.11 6.70
N THR A 91 -3.07 6.32 6.25
CA THR A 91 -2.21 7.51 6.35
C THR A 91 -2.33 8.14 7.74
N LYS A 92 -1.46 9.11 8.07
CA LYS A 92 -1.57 9.90 9.31
C LYS A 92 -2.84 10.77 9.38
N SER A 93 -3.48 11.03 8.23
CA SER A 93 -4.76 11.75 8.16
C SER A 93 -5.96 10.83 8.38
N GLY A 94 -5.77 9.51 8.50
CA GLY A 94 -6.86 8.55 8.58
C GLY A 94 -7.49 8.18 7.24
N SER A 95 -6.93 8.69 6.13
CA SER A 95 -7.35 8.24 4.81
C SER A 95 -6.75 6.85 4.56
N GLU A 96 -7.54 5.92 4.02
CA GLU A 96 -6.99 4.66 3.51
C GLU A 96 -5.91 4.97 2.45
N HIS A 97 -4.88 4.14 2.34
CA HIS A 97 -3.88 4.21 1.27
C HIS A 97 -4.54 3.73 -0.03
N VAL A 98 -5.44 4.55 -0.57
CA VAL A 98 -6.17 4.30 -1.81
C VAL A 98 -5.21 4.09 -2.99
N VAL A 99 -4.00 4.66 -2.94
CA VAL A 99 -2.99 4.52 -4.01
C VAL A 99 -2.48 3.07 -4.16
N GLY A 100 -2.26 2.35 -3.06
CA GLY A 100 -1.83 0.95 -3.13
C GLY A 100 -2.93 0.07 -3.72
N LEU A 101 -4.15 0.28 -3.25
CA LEU A 101 -5.35 -0.43 -3.71
C LEU A 101 -5.67 -0.15 -5.19
N ARG A 102 -5.45 1.08 -5.67
CA ARG A 102 -5.58 1.44 -7.09
C ARG A 102 -4.56 0.71 -7.96
N ASN A 103 -3.31 0.62 -7.54
CA ASN A 103 -2.28 -0.12 -8.28
C ASN A 103 -2.56 -1.63 -8.26
N GLU A 104 -3.04 -2.17 -7.16
CA GLU A 104 -3.48 -3.57 -7.06
C GLU A 104 -4.65 -3.85 -8.00
N ALA A 105 -5.66 -2.97 -8.02
CA ALA A 105 -6.79 -3.09 -8.93
C ALA A 105 -6.33 -3.05 -10.40
N MET A 106 -5.47 -2.08 -10.77
CA MET A 106 -4.91 -2.00 -12.11
C MET A 106 -4.10 -3.25 -12.47
N TRP A 107 -3.25 -3.75 -11.57
CA TRP A 107 -2.45 -4.95 -11.81
C TRP A 107 -3.31 -6.20 -11.99
N ARG A 108 -4.33 -6.36 -11.13
CA ARG A 108 -5.30 -7.45 -11.24
C ARG A 108 -6.05 -7.39 -12.56
N SER A 109 -6.56 -6.21 -12.93
CA SER A 109 -7.27 -6.02 -14.19
C SER A 109 -6.39 -6.28 -15.40
N LEU A 110 -5.15 -5.78 -15.39
CA LEU A 110 -4.19 -6.01 -16.46
C LEU A 110 -3.85 -7.50 -16.63
N ARG A 111 -3.71 -8.24 -15.52
CA ARG A 111 -3.54 -9.70 -15.54
C ARG A 111 -4.73 -10.41 -16.20
N ILE A 112 -5.95 -10.04 -15.84
CA ILE A 112 -7.16 -10.68 -16.38
C ILE A 112 -7.32 -10.38 -17.87
N MET A 113 -7.09 -9.14 -18.29
CA MET A 113 -7.26 -8.73 -19.69
C MET A 113 -6.10 -9.16 -20.59
N GLY A 114 -4.88 -9.34 -20.05
CA GLY A 114 -3.64 -9.62 -20.78
C GLY A 114 -3.09 -8.43 -21.56
N ARG A 115 -3.96 -7.57 -22.09
CA ARG A 115 -3.61 -6.32 -22.77
C ARG A 115 -4.64 -5.24 -22.46
N ALA A 116 -4.20 -3.99 -22.42
CA ALA A 116 -5.10 -2.86 -22.16
C ALA A 116 -4.56 -1.55 -22.74
N THR A 117 -5.47 -0.64 -23.05
CA THR A 117 -5.15 0.78 -23.14
C THR A 117 -5.20 1.39 -21.74
N ALA A 118 -4.60 2.57 -21.55
CA ALA A 118 -4.71 3.27 -20.27
C ALA A 118 -6.17 3.63 -19.91
N ARG A 119 -7.01 3.89 -20.91
CA ARG A 119 -8.46 4.13 -20.73
C ARG A 119 -9.16 2.85 -20.26
N GLY A 120 -9.02 1.76 -21.00
CA GLY A 120 -9.65 0.49 -20.66
C GLY A 120 -9.19 -0.03 -19.29
N LEU A 121 -7.91 0.18 -18.95
CA LEU A 121 -7.38 -0.14 -17.64
C LEU A 121 -8.05 0.67 -16.52
N ALA A 122 -8.16 2.00 -16.69
CA ALA A 122 -8.83 2.84 -15.71
C ALA A 122 -10.30 2.46 -15.53
N GLU A 123 -11.02 2.25 -16.63
CA GLU A 123 -12.44 1.87 -16.64
C GLU A 123 -12.67 0.52 -15.95
N SER A 124 -11.78 -0.45 -16.15
CA SER A 124 -11.86 -1.77 -15.50
C SER A 124 -11.75 -1.71 -13.97
N CYS A 125 -11.18 -0.65 -13.41
CA CYS A 125 -11.01 -0.48 -11.96
C CYS A 125 -12.16 0.31 -11.31
N SER A 126 -12.97 1.01 -12.10
CA SER A 126 -13.96 2.00 -11.63
C SER A 126 -15.03 1.44 -10.69
N ILE A 127 -15.28 0.13 -10.70
CA ILE A 127 -16.22 -0.53 -9.79
C ILE A 127 -15.79 -0.37 -8.33
N ASN A 128 -14.48 -0.48 -8.06
CA ASN A 128 -13.95 -0.45 -6.69
C ASN A 128 -13.16 0.83 -6.39
N PHE A 129 -12.52 1.42 -7.41
CA PHE A 129 -11.66 2.57 -7.23
C PHE A 129 -11.74 3.52 -8.42
N GLN A 130 -11.95 4.80 -8.15
CA GLN A 130 -11.75 5.83 -9.18
C GLN A 130 -10.27 5.94 -9.55
N VAL A 131 -9.92 5.48 -10.74
CA VAL A 131 -8.58 5.62 -11.34
C VAL A 131 -8.66 6.65 -12.45
N SER A 132 -7.86 7.73 -12.35
CA SER A 132 -7.78 8.70 -13.43
C SER A 132 -7.00 8.12 -14.63
N LEU A 133 -7.35 8.55 -15.85
CA LEU A 133 -6.61 8.18 -17.06
C LEU A 133 -5.11 8.47 -16.90
N TRP A 134 -4.75 9.61 -16.32
CA TRP A 134 -3.34 9.97 -16.07
C TRP A 134 -2.61 8.96 -15.16
N THR A 135 -3.30 8.47 -14.12
CA THR A 135 -2.75 7.47 -13.20
C THR A 135 -2.47 6.16 -13.94
N ALA A 136 -3.45 5.66 -14.69
CA ALA A 136 -3.31 4.42 -15.45
C ALA A 136 -2.21 4.51 -16.52
N ARG A 137 -2.10 5.65 -17.22
CA ARG A 137 -1.02 5.91 -18.17
C ARG A 137 0.35 5.88 -17.51
N THR A 138 0.49 6.61 -16.41
CA THR A 138 1.76 6.70 -15.68
C THR A 138 2.17 5.31 -15.21
N TYR A 139 1.22 4.53 -14.69
CA TYR A 139 1.44 3.15 -14.28
C TYR A 139 1.96 2.27 -15.42
N LEU A 140 1.27 2.24 -16.56
CA LEU A 140 1.67 1.47 -17.74
C LEU A 140 3.04 1.88 -18.29
N ARG A 141 3.35 3.19 -18.34
CA ARG A 141 4.68 3.67 -18.78
C ARG A 141 5.80 3.20 -17.85
N HIS A 142 5.59 3.20 -16.54
CA HIS A 142 6.59 2.69 -15.60
C HIS A 142 6.75 1.17 -15.71
N LEU A 143 5.65 0.43 -15.90
CA LEU A 143 5.72 -1.01 -16.17
C LEU A 143 6.45 -1.31 -17.48
N ALA A 144 6.27 -0.49 -18.51
CA ALA A 144 6.98 -0.63 -19.77
C ALA A 144 8.49 -0.41 -19.59
N LYS A 145 8.87 0.66 -18.87
CA LYS A 145 10.28 0.92 -18.52
C LYS A 145 10.92 -0.21 -17.72
N ALA A 146 10.15 -0.83 -16.81
CA ALA A 146 10.60 -1.95 -16.01
C ALA A 146 10.49 -3.31 -16.73
N GLY A 147 10.06 -3.33 -18.00
CA GLY A 147 9.98 -4.54 -18.82
C GLY A 147 8.91 -5.54 -18.36
N TYR A 148 7.82 -5.08 -17.75
CA TYR A 148 6.65 -5.91 -17.42
C TYR A 148 5.64 -5.98 -18.55
N VAL A 149 5.49 -4.86 -19.26
CA VAL A 149 4.58 -4.75 -20.40
C VAL A 149 5.36 -4.25 -21.60
N GLU A 150 4.87 -4.58 -22.79
CA GLU A 150 5.36 -4.05 -24.05
C GLU A 150 4.30 -3.14 -24.68
N LEU A 151 4.74 -2.08 -25.35
CA LEU A 151 3.87 -1.20 -26.13
C LEU A 151 3.67 -1.83 -27.51
N ILE A 152 2.49 -2.39 -27.78
CA ILE A 152 2.19 -3.12 -29.03
C ILE A 152 1.56 -2.25 -30.12
N SER A 153 1.00 -1.09 -29.76
CA SER A 153 0.50 -0.10 -30.72
C SER A 153 0.42 1.26 -30.07
N THR A 154 0.77 2.31 -30.80
CA THR A 154 0.64 3.70 -30.35
C THR A 154 -0.75 4.28 -30.60
N GLY A 155 -1.61 3.62 -31.39
CA GLY A 155 -2.91 4.16 -31.83
C GLY A 155 -2.79 5.58 -32.41
N ASN A 156 -3.88 6.38 -32.29
CA ASN A 156 -3.87 7.83 -32.57
C ASN A 156 -3.17 8.63 -31.44
N GLY A 157 -1.93 8.24 -31.15
CA GLY A 157 -1.10 8.80 -30.09
C GLY A 157 -1.30 8.14 -28.72
N ASP A 158 -0.46 8.54 -27.77
CA ASP A 158 -0.25 7.86 -26.48
C ASP A 158 -1.50 7.74 -25.57
N ARG A 159 -2.65 8.34 -25.94
CA ARG A 159 -3.94 8.10 -25.25
C ARG A 159 -4.61 6.77 -25.63
N SER A 160 -4.29 6.26 -26.81
CA SER A 160 -4.85 5.03 -27.38
C SER A 160 -3.80 3.93 -27.49
N ALA A 161 -2.65 4.12 -26.83
CA ALA A 161 -1.58 3.16 -26.78
C ALA A 161 -2.03 1.85 -26.11
N TYR A 162 -1.75 0.72 -26.76
CA TYR A 162 -2.01 -0.61 -26.25
C TYR A 162 -0.75 -1.20 -25.61
N TYR A 163 -0.90 -1.67 -24.39
CA TYR A 163 0.14 -2.34 -23.63
C TYR A 163 -0.24 -3.80 -23.43
N GLN A 164 0.69 -4.71 -23.69
CA GLN A 164 0.54 -6.16 -23.49
C GLN A 164 1.38 -6.56 -22.27
N LEU A 165 0.78 -7.26 -21.31
CA LEU A 165 1.51 -7.88 -20.22
C LEU A 165 2.34 -9.04 -20.77
N LEU A 166 3.65 -9.04 -20.49
CA LEU A 166 4.54 -10.09 -20.95
C LEU A 166 4.28 -11.39 -20.14
N PRO A 167 4.09 -12.56 -20.79
CA PRO A 167 3.70 -13.80 -20.10
C PRO A 167 4.60 -14.20 -18.93
N LEU A 168 5.91 -13.99 -19.04
CA LEU A 168 6.90 -14.34 -18.01
C LEU A 168 7.14 -13.24 -16.96
N LYS A 169 6.38 -12.13 -17.01
CA LYS A 169 6.53 -10.98 -16.11
C LYS A 169 5.40 -10.86 -15.10
N TYR A 170 4.50 -11.83 -15.05
CA TYR A 170 3.62 -11.99 -13.90
C TYR A 170 4.41 -12.56 -12.72
N THR A 171 4.88 -11.69 -11.84
CA THR A 171 5.72 -12.06 -10.69
C THR A 171 4.92 -12.40 -9.43
N GLY A 172 3.61 -12.15 -9.43
CA GLY A 172 2.73 -12.44 -8.29
C GLY A 172 1.60 -11.43 -8.11
N PRO A 173 0.78 -11.58 -7.05
CA PRO A 173 -0.42 -10.78 -6.83
C PRO A 173 -0.12 -9.33 -6.40
N ARG A 174 1.07 -9.05 -5.84
CA ARG A 174 1.42 -7.69 -5.43
C ARG A 174 1.89 -6.89 -6.65
N PRO A 175 1.34 -5.69 -6.93
CA PRO A 175 1.75 -4.89 -8.06
C PRO A 175 3.19 -4.39 -7.90
N PRO A 176 3.96 -4.22 -8.99
CA PRO A 176 5.18 -3.42 -8.96
C PRO A 176 4.88 -2.00 -8.45
N ALA A 177 5.54 -1.61 -7.36
CA ALA A 177 5.35 -0.34 -6.70
C ALA A 177 6.21 0.74 -7.34
N ILE A 178 5.56 1.80 -7.83
CA ILE A 178 6.23 2.99 -8.35
C ILE A 178 6.53 3.94 -7.19
N LYS A 179 7.82 4.14 -6.91
CA LYS A 179 8.31 5.04 -5.87
C LYS A 179 8.67 6.42 -6.45
N ARG A 180 8.95 7.36 -5.56
CA ARG A 180 9.44 8.69 -5.93
C ARG A 180 10.72 8.56 -6.76
N GLY A 181 10.84 9.37 -7.81
CA GLY A 181 11.96 9.30 -8.76
C GLY A 181 11.77 8.26 -9.87
N GLY A 182 10.61 7.58 -9.93
CA GLY A 182 10.29 6.63 -10.99
C GLY A 182 10.90 5.25 -10.80
N VAL A 183 11.49 4.99 -9.64
CA VAL A 183 11.99 3.66 -9.25
C VAL A 183 10.83 2.69 -9.16
N VAL A 184 10.96 1.53 -9.79
CA VAL A 184 9.98 0.44 -9.75
C VAL A 184 10.54 -0.67 -8.89
N TYR A 185 9.80 -1.04 -7.85
CA TYR A 185 10.14 -2.12 -6.94
C TYR A 185 9.11 -3.23 -7.03
N ASP A 186 9.55 -4.47 -7.21
CA ASP A 186 8.68 -5.62 -7.22
C ASP A 186 8.67 -6.30 -5.86
N ALA A 187 7.52 -6.26 -5.17
CA ALA A 187 7.36 -6.83 -3.85
C ALA A 187 7.26 -8.37 -3.83
N ASN A 188 6.94 -9.01 -4.96
CA ASN A 188 6.97 -10.46 -5.09
C ASN A 188 8.40 -10.96 -5.29
N LEU A 189 9.22 -10.23 -6.05
CA LEU A 189 10.64 -10.55 -6.26
C LEU A 189 11.56 -10.02 -5.14
N GLY A 190 11.08 -9.07 -4.34
CA GLY A 190 11.85 -8.48 -3.24
C GLY A 190 12.98 -7.55 -3.69
N LYS A 191 12.92 -7.00 -4.92
CA LYS A 191 14.01 -6.18 -5.50
C LYS A 191 13.53 -4.99 -6.32
N VAL A 192 14.42 -4.02 -6.49
CA VAL A 192 14.26 -2.95 -7.49
C VAL A 192 14.43 -3.56 -8.88
N VAL A 193 13.52 -3.22 -9.79
CA VAL A 193 13.48 -3.73 -11.16
C VAL A 193 13.64 -2.61 -12.20
N TYR A 194 13.58 -1.35 -11.76
CA TYR A 194 13.96 -0.18 -12.56
C TYR A 194 14.38 0.99 -11.65
N PRO A 195 15.46 1.74 -11.98
CA PRO A 195 16.44 1.42 -13.01
C PRO A 195 17.13 0.09 -12.70
N VAL A 196 17.61 -0.60 -13.74
CA VAL A 196 18.46 -1.78 -13.55
C VAL A 196 19.84 -1.24 -13.19
N ASP A 197 20.45 -1.77 -12.12
CA ASP A 197 21.85 -1.46 -11.76
C ASP A 197 22.82 -1.87 -12.89
#